data_AF-A0A1V9Z0S5-F1
#
_entry.id   AF-A0A1V9Z0S5-F1
#
_cell.length_a   1.000
_cell.length_b   1.000
_cell.length_c   1.000
_cell.angle_alpha   90.00
_cell.angle_beta   90.00
_cell.angle_gamma   90.00
#
_symmetry.space_group_name_H-M   'P 1'
#
loop_
_entity.id
_entity.type
_entity.pdbx_description
1 polymer ?
#
loop_
_entity_poly.entity_id
_entity_poly.type
_entity_poly.pdbx_seq_one_letter_code
_entity_poly.pdbx_strand_id
1 'polypeptide(L)'
;MTCCPWFRYLFPSSQSKEFIVPSPAVQPKLHTPTTTSESFPDRDIDWSQYNALIPYKDLYWVDPDEISIIRNIPSEYMSACVANCQGELVLIHSLDKKKVKDDFESARKMLIAETLSMSKLTHPNIVKFVGFNITSESGLQCISEYIDGRTLRQVLDDPRQSKKLTWPEQKIDIAIGIISALAYMHSLKPAIIHRNIQASSIRLTSNLEPKLSGFGVSRARTYEDDMTAGVGDFRWAAPELLLEAMYDEKIDVYSFGVLLVELDTCAWPFAEEFGKMSKAELQNELITGVTRPKLSAECPKVIVKIVKRCLQQDANLRPRSIELLKLLNDAKLELKQE
;
A
#
# COMPACT_ATOMS: atom_id res chain seq x y z
N MET A 1 8.74 -10.48 70.26
CA MET A 1 8.42 -11.79 69.66
C MET A 1 8.13 -11.53 68.20
N THR A 2 9.13 -11.61 67.31
CA THR A 2 9.55 -12.82 66.54
C THR A 2 8.45 -13.23 65.56
N CYS A 3 8.63 -13.33 64.23
CA CYS A 3 9.81 -13.68 63.45
C CYS A 3 9.58 -13.33 61.95
N CYS A 4 10.58 -12.76 61.28
CA CYS A 4 10.93 -13.14 59.88
C CYS A 4 11.35 -14.63 59.88
N PRO A 5 11.43 -15.43 58.76
CA PRO A 5 12.45 -15.14 57.72
C PRO A 5 12.44 -15.91 56.33
N TRP A 6 13.35 -15.48 55.42
CA TRP A 6 13.89 -16.09 54.15
C TRP A 6 12.95 -16.26 52.95
N PHE A 7 13.18 -15.63 51.79
CA PHE A 7 14.32 -15.75 50.84
C PHE A 7 14.62 -14.34 50.25
N ARG A 8 15.78 -13.67 50.31
CA ARG A 8 17.23 -13.96 50.07
C ARG A 8 17.60 -14.30 48.60
N TYR A 9 18.15 -13.27 47.92
CA TYR A 9 19.27 -13.21 46.94
C TYR A 9 19.15 -14.08 45.65
N LEU A 10 19.35 -13.57 44.43
CA LEU A 10 20.55 -12.90 43.93
C LEU A 10 20.22 -12.00 42.71
N PHE A 11 20.51 -10.71 42.85
CA PHE A 11 20.92 -9.83 41.74
C PHE A 11 22.45 -9.92 41.63
N PRO A 12 23.01 -9.97 40.41
CA PRO A 12 24.31 -9.40 40.15
C PRO A 12 24.18 -8.15 39.26
N SER A 13 24.78 -7.09 39.78
CA SER A 13 25.51 -6.04 39.07
C SER A 13 24.82 -5.30 37.92
N SER A 14 24.45 -4.07 38.24
CA SER A 14 24.46 -2.91 37.36
C SER A 14 25.71 -2.88 36.45
N GLN A 15 25.52 -3.25 35.20
CA GLN A 15 26.23 -2.62 34.09
C GLN A 15 25.18 -1.89 33.26
N SER A 16 25.25 -0.57 33.33
CA SER A 16 24.65 0.35 32.36
C SER A 16 25.17 -0.01 30.98
N LYS A 17 24.47 -0.90 30.27
CA LYS A 17 24.57 -0.96 28.82
C LYS A 17 23.79 0.23 28.30
N GLU A 18 24.53 1.28 27.97
CA GLU A 18 24.05 2.35 27.11
C GLU A 18 23.30 1.72 25.94
N PHE A 19 22.00 2.00 25.86
CA PHE A 19 21.25 1.76 24.65
C PHE A 19 21.88 2.67 23.59
N ILE A 20 22.69 2.08 22.73
CA ILE A 20 23.12 2.72 21.49
C ILE A 20 21.85 2.95 20.69
N VAL A 21 21.32 4.16 20.80
CA VAL A 21 20.31 4.70 19.90
C VAL A 21 20.90 4.56 18.49
N PRO A 22 20.21 3.94 17.52
CA PRO A 22 20.70 3.94 16.15
C PRO A 22 20.88 5.39 15.72
N SER A 23 22.12 5.76 15.40
CA SER A 23 22.45 7.02 14.74
C SER A 23 21.48 7.22 13.57
N PRO A 24 20.94 8.44 13.35
CA PRO A 24 20.11 8.69 12.18
C PRO A 24 20.84 8.20 10.94
N ALA A 25 20.19 7.30 10.21
CA ALA A 25 20.70 6.77 8.96
C ALA A 25 21.09 7.97 8.08
N VAL A 26 22.31 7.87 7.54
CA VAL A 26 22.91 8.83 6.62
C VAL A 26 21.88 9.22 5.58
N GLN A 27 21.39 10.46 5.67
CA GLN A 27 20.61 11.07 4.61
C GLN A 27 21.45 11.02 3.33
N PRO A 28 20.87 10.71 2.15
CA PRO A 28 21.57 11.00 0.91
C PRO A 28 21.90 12.50 0.93
N LYS A 29 23.18 12.85 0.73
CA LYS A 29 23.61 14.22 0.52
C LYS A 29 22.96 14.74 -0.76
N LEU A 30 21.78 15.32 -0.64
CA LEU A 30 21.32 16.36 -1.55
C LEU A 30 21.33 17.69 -0.79
N HIS A 31 22.06 18.64 -1.37
CA HIS A 31 22.20 20.05 -1.03
C HIS A 31 23.05 20.44 0.19
N THR A 32 24.25 20.92 -0.10
CA THR A 32 24.75 22.18 0.50
C THR A 32 24.00 23.34 -0.15
N PRO A 33 23.53 24.35 0.61
CA PRO A 33 22.85 25.50 0.04
C PRO A 33 23.89 26.40 -0.64
N THR A 34 23.88 26.44 -1.97
CA THR A 34 24.57 27.49 -2.70
C THR A 34 23.73 28.76 -2.53
N THR A 35 24.27 29.73 -1.81
CA THR A 35 23.71 31.07 -1.68
C THR A 35 23.81 31.79 -3.01
N THR A 36 22.84 31.55 -3.89
CA THR A 36 22.54 32.40 -5.04
C THR A 36 21.03 32.52 -5.12
N SER A 37 20.54 33.72 -4.86
CA SER A 37 19.15 34.14 -5.03
C SER A 37 18.79 34.20 -6.51
N GLU A 38 18.87 33.07 -7.21
CA GLU A 38 18.32 32.92 -8.54
C GLU A 38 16.92 32.34 -8.37
N SER A 39 15.94 33.22 -8.52
CA SER A 39 14.55 32.86 -8.75
C SER A 39 14.50 31.77 -9.81
N PHE A 40 14.01 30.60 -9.42
CA PHE A 40 13.63 29.53 -10.33
C PHE A 40 12.84 30.13 -11.50
N PRO A 41 12.95 29.60 -12.73
CA PRO A 41 12.04 29.97 -13.79
C PRO A 41 10.64 29.56 -13.34
N ASP A 42 9.88 30.51 -12.78
CA ASP A 42 8.43 30.49 -12.76
C ASP A 42 8.01 30.49 -14.23
N ARG A 43 8.07 29.32 -14.86
CA ARG A 43 7.13 28.98 -15.92
C ARG A 43 5.76 29.24 -15.28
N ASP A 44 4.87 29.98 -15.95
CA ASP A 44 3.54 30.40 -15.45
C ASP A 44 2.70 29.19 -14.98
N ILE A 45 3.04 28.63 -13.82
CA ILE A 45 2.36 27.53 -13.19
C ILE A 45 1.34 28.15 -12.25
N ASP A 46 0.07 27.95 -12.57
CA ASP A 46 -1.02 28.34 -11.69
C ASP A 46 -1.04 27.45 -10.44
N TRP A 47 -0.36 27.90 -9.38
CA TRP A 47 -0.32 27.21 -8.10
C TRP A 47 -1.63 27.29 -7.32
N SER A 48 -2.59 28.14 -7.72
CA SER A 48 -3.87 28.29 -7.01
C SER A 48 -4.63 26.96 -6.89
N GLN A 49 -4.43 26.07 -7.87
CA GLN A 49 -5.02 24.74 -7.93
C GLN A 49 -4.25 23.68 -7.14
N TYR A 50 -3.05 24.01 -6.65
CA TYR A 50 -2.10 23.10 -6.01
C TYR A 50 -1.60 23.62 -4.65
N ASN A 51 -2.34 24.53 -4.01
CA ASN A 51 -1.95 25.18 -2.75
C ASN A 51 -1.47 24.19 -1.66
N ALA A 52 -2.06 22.99 -1.59
CA ALA A 52 -1.70 21.97 -0.61
C ALA A 52 -0.27 21.40 -0.80
N LEU A 53 0.32 21.54 -1.98
CA LEU A 53 1.68 21.09 -2.31
C LEU A 53 2.74 22.19 -2.08
N ILE A 54 2.35 23.45 -1.95
CA ILE A 54 3.29 24.58 -1.75
C ILE A 54 4.27 24.33 -0.60
N PRO A 55 3.84 23.86 0.60
CA PRO A 55 4.77 23.60 1.71
C PRO A 55 5.80 22.49 1.45
N TYR A 56 5.60 21.69 0.39
CA TYR A 56 6.43 20.54 0.04
C TYR A 56 7.34 20.84 -1.16
N LYS A 57 7.23 22.03 -1.77
CA LYS A 57 7.98 22.41 -2.97
C LYS A 57 9.49 22.33 -2.74
N ASP A 58 10.00 22.95 -1.68
CA ASP A 58 11.45 22.99 -1.41
C ASP A 58 12.06 21.61 -1.07
N LEU A 59 11.23 20.63 -0.74
CA LEU A 59 11.65 19.29 -0.33
C LEU A 59 11.55 18.26 -1.45
N TYR A 60 10.55 18.39 -2.33
CA TYR A 60 10.13 17.33 -3.24
C TYR A 60 9.90 17.82 -4.68
N TRP A 61 10.15 19.10 -4.99
CA TRP A 61 10.08 19.57 -6.36
C TRP A 61 11.18 18.93 -7.22
N VAL A 62 10.78 18.38 -8.35
CA VAL A 62 11.68 17.87 -9.39
C VAL A 62 11.55 18.77 -10.61
N ASP A 63 12.66 19.28 -11.13
CA ASP A 63 12.64 20.10 -12.34
C ASP A 63 12.19 19.23 -13.53
N PRO A 64 11.11 19.60 -14.25
CA PRO A 64 10.68 18.88 -15.46
C PRO A 64 11.79 18.69 -16.50
N ASP A 65 12.77 19.60 -16.58
CA ASP A 65 13.86 19.53 -17.56
C ASP A 65 14.89 18.44 -17.21
N GLU A 66 14.91 17.94 -15.98
CA GLU A 66 15.74 16.82 -15.54
C GLU A 66 15.12 15.45 -15.84
N ILE A 67 13.90 15.43 -16.41
CA ILE A 67 13.14 14.23 -16.68
C ILE A 67 13.17 13.91 -18.18
N SER A 68 13.68 12.73 -18.53
CA SER A 68 13.58 12.20 -19.90
C SER A 68 12.65 11.00 -19.95
N ILE A 69 11.48 11.15 -20.59
CA ILE A 69 10.49 10.08 -20.75
C ILE A 69 11.07 8.96 -21.63
N ILE A 70 10.99 7.71 -21.15
CA ILE A 70 11.47 6.52 -21.86
C ILE A 70 10.32 5.83 -22.59
N ARG A 71 9.22 5.54 -21.88
CA ARG A 71 8.05 4.83 -22.43
C ARG A 71 6.78 5.10 -21.64
N ASN A 72 5.64 5.07 -22.31
CA ASN A 72 4.33 5.09 -21.65
C ASN A 72 3.95 3.67 -21.19
N ILE A 73 3.25 3.60 -20.05
CA ILE A 73 2.70 2.36 -19.50
C ILE A 73 1.17 2.40 -19.62
N PRO A 74 0.52 1.31 -20.03
CA PRO A 74 -0.93 1.20 -19.99
C PRO A 74 -1.48 1.44 -18.58
N SER A 75 -2.41 2.37 -18.45
CA SER A 75 -3.13 2.67 -17.21
C SER A 75 -4.56 3.06 -17.56
N GLU A 76 -5.53 2.56 -16.80
CA GLU A 76 -6.95 2.72 -17.06
C GLU A 76 -7.44 4.14 -16.72
N TYR A 77 -7.00 4.66 -15.58
CA TYR A 77 -7.54 5.90 -15.01
C TYR A 77 -6.62 7.11 -15.15
N MET A 78 -5.32 6.88 -15.34
CA MET A 78 -4.30 7.94 -15.41
C MET A 78 -3.38 7.74 -16.62
N SER A 79 -2.55 8.74 -16.90
CA SER A 79 -1.33 8.54 -17.67
C SER A 79 -0.26 8.01 -16.73
N ALA A 80 0.49 7.02 -17.20
CA ALA A 80 1.66 6.49 -16.50
C ALA A 80 2.82 6.39 -17.49
N CYS A 81 4.02 6.82 -17.11
CA CYS A 81 5.21 6.63 -17.93
C CYS A 81 6.43 6.29 -17.07
N VAL A 82 7.36 5.57 -17.67
CA VAL A 82 8.71 5.38 -17.14
C VAL A 82 9.58 6.49 -17.69
N ALA A 83 10.33 7.16 -16.83
CA ALA A 83 11.29 8.18 -17.19
C ALA A 83 12.64 7.94 -16.50
N ASN A 84 13.69 8.54 -17.03
CA ASN A 84 14.95 8.72 -16.30
C ASN A 84 14.91 10.09 -15.61
N CYS A 85 15.26 10.12 -14.33
CA CYS A 85 15.42 11.34 -13.54
C CYS A 85 16.78 11.25 -12.86
N GLN A 86 17.73 12.11 -13.28
CA GLN A 86 19.09 12.16 -12.73
C GLN A 86 19.83 10.80 -12.71
N GLY A 87 19.61 9.95 -13.72
CA GLY A 87 20.24 8.64 -13.84
C GLY A 87 19.42 7.49 -13.26
N GLU A 88 18.38 7.76 -12.48
CA GLU A 88 17.51 6.75 -11.87
C GLU A 88 16.20 6.57 -12.64
N LEU A 89 15.68 5.34 -12.70
CA LEU A 89 14.39 5.07 -13.31
C LEU A 89 13.25 5.42 -12.35
N VAL A 90 12.32 6.24 -12.84
CA VAL A 90 11.13 6.69 -12.10
C VAL A 90 9.84 6.37 -12.83
N LEU A 91 8.78 6.15 -12.05
CA LEU A 91 7.41 6.04 -12.53
C LEU A 91 6.70 7.35 -12.27
N ILE A 92 6.17 7.94 -13.33
CA ILE A 92 5.43 9.19 -13.30
C ILE A 92 3.96 8.91 -13.55
N HIS A 93 3.10 9.33 -12.62
CA HIS A 93 1.64 9.34 -12.79
C HIS A 93 1.17 10.77 -13.00
N SER A 94 0.34 10.99 -14.01
CA SER A 94 -0.29 12.27 -14.28
C SER A 94 -1.71 12.08 -14.78
N LEU A 95 -2.50 13.15 -14.74
CA LEU A 95 -3.85 13.12 -15.29
C LEU A 95 -3.82 13.10 -16.82
N ASP A 96 -4.73 12.35 -17.41
CA ASP A 96 -4.95 12.35 -18.85
C ASP A 96 -6.26 13.10 -19.17
N LYS A 97 -6.13 14.31 -19.72
CA LYS A 97 -7.29 15.13 -20.14
C LYS A 97 -8.22 14.43 -21.13
N LYS A 98 -7.74 13.41 -21.85
CA LYS A 98 -8.56 12.64 -22.81
C LYS A 98 -9.34 11.50 -22.13
N LYS A 99 -8.83 10.97 -21.03
CA LYS A 99 -9.46 9.87 -20.27
C LYS A 99 -10.41 10.39 -19.19
N VAL A 100 -10.08 11.53 -18.58
CA VAL A 100 -10.89 12.16 -17.53
C VAL A 100 -11.81 13.19 -18.18
N LYS A 101 -13.03 12.78 -18.55
CA LYS A 101 -13.98 13.61 -19.30
C LYS A 101 -14.96 14.39 -18.42
N ASP A 102 -15.39 13.79 -17.31
CA ASP A 102 -16.55 14.30 -16.56
C ASP A 102 -16.19 14.88 -15.18
N ASP A 103 -15.00 14.57 -14.62
CA ASP A 103 -14.56 15.15 -13.34
C ASP A 103 -13.02 15.31 -13.20
N PHE A 104 -12.47 16.30 -13.93
CA PHE A 104 -11.04 16.62 -13.86
C PHE A 104 -10.63 17.23 -12.51
N GLU A 105 -11.56 17.92 -11.85
CA GLU A 105 -11.30 18.63 -10.59
C GLU A 105 -11.12 17.65 -9.43
N SER A 106 -12.01 16.66 -9.26
CA SER A 106 -11.77 15.61 -8.26
C SER A 106 -10.56 14.77 -8.62
N ALA A 107 -10.34 14.43 -9.89
CA ALA A 107 -9.15 13.70 -10.30
C ALA A 107 -7.86 14.41 -9.89
N ARG A 108 -7.81 15.74 -10.01
CA ARG A 108 -6.69 16.56 -9.53
C ARG A 108 -6.58 16.54 -8.01
N LYS A 109 -7.67 16.72 -7.28
CA LYS A 109 -7.67 16.63 -5.80
C LYS A 109 -7.20 15.25 -5.32
N MET A 110 -7.57 14.18 -6.01
CA MET A 110 -7.14 12.82 -5.71
C MET A 110 -5.64 12.64 -5.92
N LEU A 111 -5.09 13.10 -7.04
CA LEU A 111 -3.64 13.02 -7.31
C LEU A 111 -2.82 13.89 -6.33
N ILE A 112 -3.32 15.06 -5.95
CA ILE A 112 -2.71 15.89 -4.90
C ILE A 112 -2.68 15.12 -3.58
N ALA A 113 -3.80 14.51 -3.19
CA ALA A 113 -3.89 13.76 -1.95
C ALA A 113 -3.01 12.49 -1.96
N GLU A 114 -2.89 11.81 -3.10
CA GLU A 114 -1.94 10.71 -3.31
C GLU A 114 -0.51 11.18 -3.07
N THR A 115 -0.10 12.24 -3.77
CA THR A 115 1.24 12.84 -3.68
C THR A 115 1.59 13.18 -2.23
N LEU A 116 0.65 13.82 -1.52
CA LEU A 116 0.81 14.18 -0.10
C LEU A 116 0.81 12.98 0.86
N SER A 117 0.17 11.87 0.49
CA SER A 117 0.18 10.66 1.30
C SER A 117 1.51 9.94 1.11
N MET A 118 1.97 9.81 -0.13
CA MET A 118 3.25 9.18 -0.46
C MET A 118 4.45 9.94 0.12
N SER A 119 4.41 11.27 0.14
CA SER A 119 5.51 12.08 0.70
C SER A 119 5.77 11.85 2.19
N LYS A 120 4.79 11.31 2.93
CA LYS A 120 4.88 11.02 4.36
C LYS A 120 5.33 9.60 4.67
N LEU A 121 5.47 8.75 3.65
CA LEU A 121 5.72 7.33 3.82
C LEU A 121 7.17 6.99 3.49
N THR A 122 7.82 6.26 4.38
CA THR A 122 9.16 5.71 4.16
C THR A 122 9.25 4.33 4.80
N HIS A 123 9.16 3.29 3.97
CA HIS A 123 9.22 1.90 4.42
C HIS A 123 9.74 1.01 3.27
N PRO A 124 10.55 -0.03 3.53
CA PRO A 124 11.14 -0.87 2.48
C PRO A 124 10.09 -1.56 1.58
N ASN A 125 8.95 -1.96 2.15
CA ASN A 125 7.83 -2.58 1.43
C ASN A 125 6.76 -1.59 0.94
N ILE A 126 7.09 -0.30 0.83
CA ILE A 126 6.23 0.72 0.21
C ILE A 126 7.02 1.33 -0.97
N VAL A 127 6.33 1.61 -2.08
CA VAL A 127 6.93 2.35 -3.20
C VAL A 127 7.42 3.72 -2.70
N LYS A 128 8.70 3.98 -2.88
CA LYS A 128 9.37 5.21 -2.50
C LYS A 128 8.85 6.38 -3.35
N PHE A 129 8.41 7.42 -2.65
CA PHE A 129 8.15 8.71 -3.24
C PHE A 129 9.46 9.40 -3.62
N VAL A 130 9.55 9.91 -4.84
CA VAL A 130 10.71 10.65 -5.34
C VAL A 130 10.43 12.13 -5.29
N GLY A 131 9.27 12.57 -5.78
CA GLY A 131 8.91 13.97 -5.79
C GLY A 131 7.68 14.25 -6.64
N PHE A 132 7.49 15.51 -6.98
CA PHE A 132 6.44 15.93 -7.89
C PHE A 132 6.91 17.10 -8.76
N ASN A 133 6.24 17.31 -9.87
CA ASN A 133 6.37 18.51 -10.67
C ASN A 133 5.00 18.94 -11.20
N ILE A 134 4.94 20.11 -11.84
CA ILE A 134 3.74 20.60 -12.49
C ILE A 134 4.13 21.12 -13.87
N THR A 135 3.43 20.67 -14.91
CA THR A 135 3.64 21.12 -16.29
C THR A 135 2.33 21.65 -16.88
N SER A 136 2.43 22.55 -17.87
CA SER A 136 1.25 23.09 -18.57
C SER A 136 0.48 22.00 -19.33
N GLU A 137 1.19 21.00 -19.86
CA GLU A 137 0.62 19.90 -20.62
C GLU A 137 -0.12 18.90 -19.73
N SER A 138 0.56 18.38 -18.69
CA SER A 138 0.09 17.26 -17.87
C SER A 138 -0.48 17.66 -16.50
N GLY A 139 -0.36 18.93 -16.11
CA GLY A 139 -0.68 19.37 -14.76
C GLY A 139 0.31 18.77 -13.75
N LEU A 140 -0.20 18.42 -12.57
CA LEU A 140 0.56 17.69 -11.54
C LEU A 140 1.03 16.33 -12.06
N GLN A 141 2.32 16.05 -11.89
CA GLN A 141 2.87 14.71 -12.05
C GLN A 141 3.47 14.22 -10.73
N CYS A 142 3.01 13.06 -10.26
CA CYS A 142 3.52 12.38 -9.08
C CYS A 142 4.63 11.42 -9.49
N ILE A 143 5.81 11.55 -8.88
CA ILE A 143 7.02 10.84 -9.27
C ILE A 143 7.40 9.87 -8.14
N SER A 144 7.57 8.60 -8.50
CA SER A 144 7.91 7.51 -7.58
C SER A 144 9.00 6.63 -8.15
N GLU A 145 9.62 5.78 -7.33
CA GLU A 145 10.59 4.82 -7.85
C GLU A 145 9.95 3.89 -8.89
N TYR A 146 10.68 3.58 -9.96
CA TYR A 146 10.25 2.57 -10.90
C TYR A 146 10.65 1.18 -10.42
N ILE A 147 9.67 0.26 -10.34
CA ILE A 147 9.93 -1.15 -10.06
C ILE A 147 9.73 -1.92 -11.35
N ASP A 148 10.85 -2.38 -11.93
CA ASP A 148 10.90 -3.09 -13.22
C ASP A 148 10.17 -4.43 -13.20
N GLY A 149 9.96 -5.02 -12.02
CA GLY A 149 9.20 -6.26 -11.89
C GLY A 149 7.69 -6.10 -12.12
N ARG A 150 7.00 -7.24 -12.13
CA ARG A 150 5.55 -7.34 -12.41
C ARG A 150 4.71 -7.03 -11.18
N THR A 151 3.42 -6.74 -11.38
CA THR A 151 2.49 -6.77 -10.25
C THR A 151 2.32 -8.20 -9.75
N LEU A 152 1.99 -8.37 -8.46
CA LEU A 152 1.71 -9.69 -7.90
C LEU A 152 0.55 -10.35 -8.67
N ARG A 153 -0.49 -9.61 -9.05
CA ARG A 153 -1.59 -10.12 -9.88
C ARG A 153 -1.10 -10.75 -11.18
N GLN A 154 -0.23 -10.06 -11.91
CA GLN A 154 0.36 -10.59 -13.14
C GLN A 154 1.19 -11.85 -12.91
N VAL A 155 1.89 -11.96 -11.77
CA VAL A 155 2.66 -13.15 -11.40
C VAL A 155 1.72 -14.32 -11.04
N LEU A 156 0.63 -14.06 -10.33
CA LEU A 156 -0.37 -15.07 -9.98
C LEU A 156 -1.15 -15.57 -11.21
N ASP A 157 -1.44 -14.70 -12.17
CA ASP A 157 -2.11 -15.03 -13.44
C ASP A 157 -1.24 -15.87 -14.38
N ASP A 158 0.07 -15.89 -14.20
CA ASP A 158 1.01 -16.66 -15.01
C ASP A 158 1.28 -18.03 -14.36
N PRO A 159 0.72 -19.15 -14.90
CA PRO A 159 0.85 -20.46 -14.28
C PRO A 159 2.30 -20.95 -14.13
N ARG A 160 3.23 -20.42 -14.92
CA ARG A 160 4.65 -20.81 -14.82
C ARG A 160 5.33 -20.11 -13.65
N GLN A 161 4.87 -18.92 -13.28
CA GLN A 161 5.43 -18.16 -12.16
C GLN A 161 4.68 -18.47 -10.86
N SER A 162 3.35 -18.54 -10.88
CA SER A 162 2.53 -18.82 -9.70
C SER A 162 2.86 -20.18 -9.06
N LYS A 163 3.16 -21.20 -9.88
CA LYS A 163 3.64 -22.52 -9.40
C LYS A 163 4.96 -22.47 -8.62
N LYS A 164 5.77 -21.42 -8.79
CA LYS A 164 7.02 -21.24 -8.06
C LYS A 164 6.82 -20.57 -6.71
N LEU A 165 5.65 -19.96 -6.47
CA LEU A 165 5.35 -19.33 -5.19
C LEU A 165 4.74 -20.38 -4.26
N THR A 166 5.37 -20.63 -3.12
CA THR A 166 4.85 -21.56 -2.10
C THR A 166 4.65 -20.86 -0.76
N TRP A 167 3.80 -21.41 0.09
CA TRP A 167 3.58 -20.87 1.44
C TRP A 167 4.82 -20.93 2.33
N PRO A 168 5.61 -22.01 2.39
CA PRO A 168 6.82 -22.06 3.21
C PRO A 168 7.91 -21.04 2.82
N GLU A 169 7.88 -20.52 1.59
CA GLU A 169 8.90 -19.63 1.04
C GLU A 169 8.34 -18.26 0.61
N GLN A 170 7.91 -18.10 -0.65
CA GLN A 170 7.68 -16.78 -1.22
C GLN A 170 6.35 -16.15 -0.79
N LYS A 171 5.26 -16.93 -0.67
CA LYS A 171 3.93 -16.37 -0.35
C LYS A 171 3.90 -15.77 1.06
N ILE A 172 4.54 -16.44 2.04
CA ILE A 172 4.62 -15.92 3.41
C ILE A 172 5.49 -14.66 3.49
N ASP A 173 6.58 -14.59 2.72
CA ASP A 173 7.46 -13.42 2.69
C ASP A 173 6.79 -12.21 2.04
N ILE A 174 6.02 -12.44 0.98
CA ILE A 174 5.17 -11.42 0.36
C ILE A 174 4.13 -10.92 1.37
N ALA A 175 3.42 -11.83 2.06
CA ALA A 175 2.44 -11.47 3.07
C ALA A 175 3.04 -10.67 4.24
N ILE A 176 4.21 -11.07 4.74
CA ILE A 176 4.94 -10.37 5.81
C ILE A 176 5.36 -8.97 5.37
N GLY A 177 5.89 -8.81 4.16
CA GLY A 177 6.29 -7.49 3.68
C GLY A 177 5.10 -6.52 3.58
N ILE A 178 3.95 -6.98 3.09
CA ILE A 178 2.74 -6.16 2.98
C ILE A 178 2.13 -5.83 4.33
N ILE A 179 2.03 -6.79 5.26
CA ILE A 179 1.48 -6.49 6.59
C ILE A 179 2.44 -5.61 7.40
N SER A 180 3.76 -5.68 7.16
CA SER A 180 4.74 -4.76 7.74
C SER A 180 4.51 -3.32 7.26
N ALA A 181 4.27 -3.12 5.96
CA ALA A 181 3.91 -1.82 5.41
C ALA A 181 2.62 -1.27 6.04
N LEU A 182 1.58 -2.11 6.16
CA LEU A 182 0.32 -1.72 6.81
C LEU A 182 0.51 -1.38 8.30
N ALA A 183 1.26 -2.19 9.05
CA ALA A 183 1.55 -1.93 10.45
C ALA A 183 2.27 -0.58 10.64
N TYR A 184 3.21 -0.25 9.75
CA TYR A 184 3.86 1.06 9.72
C TYR A 184 2.84 2.18 9.45
N MET A 185 2.06 2.10 8.37
CA MET A 185 1.08 3.12 8.01
C MET A 185 0.04 3.38 9.10
N HIS A 186 -0.45 2.31 9.73
CA HIS A 186 -1.44 2.37 10.81
C HIS A 186 -0.85 2.91 12.13
N SER A 187 0.48 2.88 12.28
CA SER A 187 1.17 3.43 13.46
C SER A 187 1.41 4.95 13.39
N LEU A 188 1.26 5.56 12.21
CA LEU A 188 1.45 6.99 12.00
C LEU A 188 0.36 7.82 12.72
N LYS A 189 0.65 9.11 12.92
CA LYS A 189 -0.28 10.06 13.56
C LYS A 189 -0.46 11.29 12.66
N PRO A 190 -1.64 11.46 12.02
CA PRO A 190 -2.77 10.52 11.98
C PRO A 190 -2.42 9.23 11.22
N ALA A 191 -3.15 8.14 11.52
CA ALA A 191 -2.99 6.88 10.83
C ALA A 191 -3.35 7.03 9.34
N ILE A 192 -2.60 6.37 8.47
CA ILE A 192 -2.86 6.36 7.03
C ILE A 192 -3.50 5.02 6.66
N ILE A 193 -4.69 5.07 6.07
CA ILE A 193 -5.43 3.89 5.61
C ILE A 193 -5.27 3.78 4.09
N HIS A 194 -4.84 2.61 3.60
CA HIS A 194 -4.52 2.40 2.18
C HIS A 194 -5.78 2.25 1.32
N ARG A 195 -6.78 1.52 1.81
CA ARG A 195 -8.09 1.23 1.18
C ARG A 195 -8.04 0.39 -0.09
N ASN A 196 -6.91 0.29 -0.78
CA ASN A 196 -6.78 -0.45 -2.05
C ASN A 196 -5.83 -1.66 -1.97
N ILE A 197 -5.90 -2.45 -0.90
CA ILE A 197 -5.04 -3.64 -0.75
C ILE A 197 -5.55 -4.79 -1.61
N GLN A 198 -4.80 -5.13 -2.65
CA GLN A 198 -5.08 -6.24 -3.58
C GLN A 198 -3.82 -6.64 -4.37
N ALA A 199 -3.79 -7.81 -5.01
CA ALA A 199 -2.61 -8.28 -5.71
C ALA A 199 -2.14 -7.34 -6.86
N SER A 200 -3.04 -6.55 -7.46
CA SER A 200 -2.69 -5.58 -8.50
C SER A 200 -1.96 -4.34 -7.95
N SER A 201 -2.19 -4.02 -6.66
CA SER A 201 -1.55 -2.90 -5.95
C SER A 201 -0.14 -3.23 -5.44
N ILE A 202 0.31 -4.48 -5.56
CA ILE A 202 1.61 -4.94 -5.06
C ILE A 202 2.54 -5.15 -6.24
N ARG A 203 3.71 -4.52 -6.21
CA ARG A 203 4.79 -4.77 -7.16
C ARG A 203 5.82 -5.68 -6.53
N LEU A 204 6.40 -6.57 -7.33
CA LEU A 204 7.50 -7.43 -6.90
C LEU A 204 8.79 -6.92 -7.53
N THR A 205 9.86 -6.83 -6.75
CA THR A 205 11.22 -6.59 -7.28
C THR A 205 11.73 -7.83 -8.02
N SER A 206 12.88 -7.70 -8.68
CA SER A 206 13.57 -8.86 -9.29
C SER A 206 13.88 -9.98 -8.28
N ASN A 207 14.04 -9.63 -7.00
CA ASN A 207 14.28 -10.56 -5.90
C ASN A 207 12.99 -11.06 -5.23
N LEU A 208 11.81 -10.82 -5.84
CA LEU A 208 10.48 -11.13 -5.30
C LEU A 208 10.12 -10.42 -3.98
N GLU A 209 10.78 -9.30 -3.68
CA GLU A 209 10.41 -8.50 -2.52
C GLU A 209 9.15 -7.66 -2.83
N PRO A 210 8.14 -7.65 -1.94
CA PRO A 210 6.92 -6.92 -2.19
C PRO A 210 7.07 -5.43 -1.87
N LYS A 211 6.51 -4.59 -2.73
CA LYS A 211 6.33 -3.15 -2.50
C LYS A 211 4.87 -2.76 -2.77
N LEU A 212 4.24 -2.19 -1.76
CA LEU A 212 2.88 -1.68 -1.80
C LEU A 212 2.82 -0.36 -2.59
N SER A 213 1.89 -0.29 -3.53
CA SER A 213 1.64 0.83 -4.44
C SER A 213 0.14 1.11 -4.58
N GLY A 214 -0.27 2.08 -5.39
CA GLY A 214 -1.68 2.34 -5.67
C GLY A 214 -2.39 3.21 -4.63
N PHE A 215 -1.66 4.17 -4.06
CA PHE A 215 -2.15 5.14 -3.07
C PHE A 215 -3.20 6.10 -3.65
N GLY A 216 -3.27 6.29 -4.97
CA GLY A 216 -4.23 7.19 -5.64
C GLY A 216 -5.67 6.73 -5.61
N VAL A 217 -5.91 5.43 -5.53
CA VAL A 217 -7.25 4.86 -5.47
C VAL A 217 -7.83 4.92 -4.05
N SER A 218 -7.04 5.33 -3.05
CA SER A 218 -7.46 5.37 -1.65
C SER A 218 -8.53 6.42 -1.37
N ARG A 219 -8.56 7.53 -2.11
CA ARG A 219 -9.43 8.69 -1.85
C ARG A 219 -10.49 8.97 -2.90
N ALA A 220 -10.47 8.30 -4.05
CA ALA A 220 -11.60 8.22 -4.98
C ALA A 220 -12.89 7.63 -4.38
N ARG A 221 -12.84 7.24 -3.10
CA ARG A 221 -13.81 6.40 -2.40
C ARG A 221 -14.45 7.11 -1.21
N THR A 222 -14.18 8.41 -1.07
CA THR A 222 -14.73 9.22 0.01
C THR A 222 -15.21 10.52 -0.58
N TYR A 223 -16.51 10.74 -0.45
CA TYR A 223 -17.27 11.88 -0.93
C TYR A 223 -17.69 11.79 -2.41
N GLU A 224 -18.95 11.37 -2.58
CA GLU A 224 -19.85 11.90 -3.60
C GLU A 224 -19.30 11.85 -5.02
N ASP A 225 -19.38 10.70 -5.70
CA ASP A 225 -19.76 10.69 -7.11
C ASP A 225 -20.16 9.28 -7.59
N ASP A 226 -21.40 9.24 -8.09
CA ASP A 226 -22.03 8.29 -8.98
C ASP A 226 -22.00 6.78 -8.69
N MET A 227 -23.24 6.30 -8.43
CA MET A 227 -23.76 4.94 -8.52
C MET A 227 -23.50 4.21 -9.87
N THR A 228 -22.65 4.76 -10.75
CA THR A 228 -22.37 4.26 -12.10
C THR A 228 -20.88 4.22 -12.45
N ALA A 229 -19.98 4.76 -11.62
CA ALA A 229 -18.53 4.72 -11.85
C ALA A 229 -17.84 3.77 -10.86
N GLY A 230 -18.12 2.47 -11.01
CA GLY A 230 -17.36 1.36 -10.43
C GLY A 230 -16.78 1.60 -9.05
N VAL A 231 -17.57 1.32 -8.00
CA VAL A 231 -17.07 1.00 -6.65
C VAL A 231 -15.75 0.27 -6.83
N GLY A 232 -14.66 0.88 -6.35
CA GLY A 232 -13.34 0.24 -6.39
C GLY A 232 -13.52 -1.20 -5.96
N ASP A 233 -13.01 -2.13 -6.76
CA ASP A 233 -13.57 -3.47 -6.86
C ASP A 233 -13.99 -4.07 -5.51
N PHE A 234 -15.31 -4.14 -5.29
CA PHE A 234 -15.92 -4.45 -4.00
C PHE A 234 -15.49 -5.81 -3.44
N ARG A 235 -14.88 -6.66 -4.27
CA ARG A 235 -14.29 -7.95 -3.91
C ARG A 235 -13.30 -7.88 -2.74
N TRP A 236 -12.58 -6.78 -2.55
CA TRP A 236 -11.63 -6.63 -1.41
C TRP A 236 -12.18 -5.79 -0.27
N ALA A 237 -13.32 -5.13 -0.46
CA ALA A 237 -13.86 -4.18 0.50
C ALA A 237 -14.43 -4.89 1.74
N ALA A 238 -14.15 -4.31 2.90
CA ALA A 238 -14.75 -4.76 4.15
C ALA A 238 -16.27 -4.48 4.16
N PRO A 239 -17.09 -5.29 4.84
CA PRO A 239 -18.54 -5.10 4.89
C PRO A 239 -18.98 -3.69 5.35
N GLU A 240 -18.30 -3.12 6.35
CA GLU A 240 -18.59 -1.78 6.85
C GLU A 240 -18.25 -0.67 5.85
N LEU A 241 -17.27 -0.89 4.96
CA LEU A 241 -16.97 0.04 3.88
C LEU A 241 -18.05 -0.01 2.80
N LEU A 242 -18.59 -1.21 2.50
CA LEU A 242 -19.69 -1.39 1.56
C LEU A 242 -21.03 -0.86 2.07
N LEU A 243 -21.20 -0.79 3.38
CA LEU A 243 -22.35 -0.19 4.05
C LEU A 243 -22.22 1.33 4.25
N GLU A 244 -21.11 1.93 3.81
CA GLU A 244 -20.78 3.34 4.04
C GLU A 244 -20.85 3.74 5.53
N ALA A 245 -20.58 2.77 6.41
CA ALA A 245 -20.56 2.99 7.85
C ALA A 245 -19.23 3.64 8.28
N MET A 246 -19.16 4.07 9.54
CA MET A 246 -17.89 4.51 10.13
C MET A 246 -16.88 3.36 10.11
N TYR A 247 -15.67 3.65 9.62
CA TYR A 247 -14.60 2.67 9.49
C TYR A 247 -13.27 3.23 9.98
N ASP A 248 -12.35 2.32 10.27
CA ASP A 248 -10.98 2.59 10.72
C ASP A 248 -9.97 1.82 9.87
N GLU A 249 -8.73 1.69 10.33
CA GLU A 249 -7.68 0.96 9.62
C GLU A 249 -7.94 -0.54 9.45
N LYS A 250 -8.93 -1.12 10.15
CA LYS A 250 -9.28 -2.55 10.06
C LYS A 250 -9.92 -2.93 8.74
N ILE A 251 -10.32 -1.97 7.91
CA ILE A 251 -10.73 -2.27 6.52
C ILE A 251 -9.54 -2.79 5.70
N ASP A 252 -8.33 -2.26 5.91
CA ASP A 252 -7.12 -2.75 5.25
C ASP A 252 -6.78 -4.17 5.73
N VAL A 253 -7.07 -4.49 6.99
CA VAL A 253 -6.90 -5.84 7.54
C VAL A 253 -7.82 -6.84 6.85
N TYR A 254 -9.08 -6.47 6.59
CA TYR A 254 -10.00 -7.31 5.82
C TYR A 254 -9.50 -7.51 4.39
N SER A 255 -9.15 -6.42 3.68
CA SER A 255 -8.61 -6.49 2.32
C SER A 255 -7.31 -7.31 2.25
N PHE A 256 -6.46 -7.23 3.28
CA PHE A 256 -5.29 -8.09 3.43
C PHE A 256 -5.67 -9.57 3.57
N GLY A 257 -6.74 -9.89 4.31
CA GLY A 257 -7.30 -11.24 4.36
C GLY A 257 -7.71 -11.77 2.98
N VAL A 258 -8.33 -10.92 2.14
CA VAL A 258 -8.67 -11.26 0.76
C VAL A 258 -7.42 -11.45 -0.10
N LEU A 259 -6.39 -10.62 0.08
CA LEU A 259 -5.09 -10.78 -0.58
C LEU A 259 -4.42 -12.13 -0.25
N LEU A 260 -4.50 -12.59 1.00
CA LEU A 260 -3.98 -13.92 1.36
C LEU A 260 -4.71 -15.05 0.61
N VAL A 261 -6.00 -14.86 0.32
CA VAL A 261 -6.80 -15.79 -0.49
C VAL A 261 -6.36 -15.76 -1.96
N GLU A 262 -6.05 -14.58 -2.51
CA GLU A 262 -5.45 -14.47 -3.84
C GLU A 262 -4.09 -15.17 -3.91
N LEU A 263 -3.23 -14.98 -2.91
CA LEU A 263 -1.94 -15.68 -2.82
C LEU A 263 -2.12 -17.19 -2.77
N ASP A 264 -3.09 -17.66 -2.00
CA ASP A 264 -3.37 -19.09 -1.87
C ASP A 264 -3.85 -19.71 -3.19
N THR A 265 -4.97 -19.20 -3.70
CA THR A 265 -5.71 -19.75 -4.84
C THR A 265 -5.09 -19.38 -6.18
N CYS A 266 -4.26 -18.34 -6.23
CA CYS A 266 -3.78 -17.69 -7.44
C CYS A 266 -4.91 -17.19 -8.36
N ALA A 267 -6.14 -17.12 -7.88
CA ALA A 267 -7.31 -16.69 -8.63
C ALA A 267 -7.72 -15.27 -8.25
N TRP A 268 -8.62 -14.68 -9.05
CA TRP A 268 -9.33 -13.49 -8.64
C TRP A 268 -10.36 -13.84 -7.56
N PRO A 269 -10.58 -13.00 -6.53
CA PRO A 269 -11.57 -13.30 -5.50
C PRO A 269 -12.97 -13.45 -6.12
N PHE A 270 -13.72 -14.43 -5.64
CA PHE A 270 -15.10 -14.71 -6.06
C PHE A 270 -15.28 -15.04 -7.55
N ALA A 271 -14.23 -15.49 -8.25
CA ALA A 271 -14.29 -15.77 -9.68
C ALA A 271 -15.41 -16.74 -10.06
N GLU A 272 -15.74 -17.71 -9.20
CA GLU A 272 -16.86 -18.63 -9.42
C GLU A 272 -18.22 -17.97 -9.20
N GLU A 273 -18.36 -17.18 -8.13
CA GLU A 273 -19.61 -16.52 -7.77
C GLU A 273 -20.02 -15.49 -8.84
N PHE A 274 -19.06 -14.79 -9.45
CA PHE A 274 -19.32 -13.88 -10.58
C PHE A 274 -19.92 -14.57 -11.82
N GLY A 275 -19.71 -15.89 -11.97
CA GLY A 275 -20.36 -16.66 -13.03
C GLY A 275 -21.79 -17.12 -12.68
N LYS A 276 -22.20 -16.99 -11.41
CA LYS A 276 -23.44 -17.56 -10.86
C LYS A 276 -24.45 -16.50 -10.43
N MET A 277 -24.00 -15.32 -10.03
CA MET A 277 -24.87 -14.24 -9.54
C MET A 277 -24.40 -12.86 -10.06
N SER A 278 -25.29 -11.87 -9.97
CA SER A 278 -24.98 -10.49 -10.32
C SER A 278 -24.03 -9.83 -9.30
N LYS A 279 -23.39 -8.73 -9.70
CA LYS A 279 -22.51 -7.94 -8.82
C LYS A 279 -23.24 -7.44 -7.57
N ALA A 280 -24.48 -7.00 -7.72
CA ALA A 280 -25.30 -6.48 -6.61
C ALA A 280 -25.69 -7.58 -5.62
N GLU A 281 -26.02 -8.77 -6.12
CA GLU A 281 -26.30 -9.94 -5.27
C GLU A 281 -25.07 -10.34 -4.47
N LEU A 282 -23.91 -10.46 -5.13
CA LEU A 282 -22.65 -10.78 -4.43
C LEU A 282 -22.30 -9.72 -3.38
N GLN A 283 -22.41 -8.44 -3.72
CA GLN A 283 -22.17 -7.36 -2.76
C GLN A 283 -23.09 -7.48 -1.53
N ASN A 284 -24.37 -7.77 -1.72
CA ASN A 284 -25.31 -8.00 -0.61
C ASN A 284 -24.94 -9.23 0.22
N GLU A 285 -24.50 -10.32 -0.39
CA GLU A 285 -24.04 -11.51 0.34
C GLU A 285 -22.76 -11.26 1.15
N LEU A 286 -21.85 -10.42 0.64
CA LEU A 286 -20.66 -10.01 1.39
C LEU A 286 -21.02 -9.18 2.62
N ILE A 287 -21.92 -8.21 2.43
CA ILE A 287 -22.44 -7.34 3.50
C ILE A 287 -23.12 -8.18 4.60
N THR A 288 -23.98 -9.11 4.21
CA THR A 288 -24.79 -9.92 5.15
C THR A 288 -24.04 -11.06 5.80
N GLY A 289 -22.89 -11.45 5.25
CA GLY A 289 -22.10 -12.53 5.81
C GLY A 289 -22.25 -13.89 5.14
N VAL A 290 -23.14 -14.00 4.16
CA VAL A 290 -23.52 -15.26 3.50
C VAL A 290 -22.35 -15.85 2.72
N THR A 291 -21.64 -14.99 1.99
CA THR A 291 -20.50 -15.41 1.16
C THR A 291 -19.18 -14.87 1.69
N ARG A 292 -18.14 -15.70 1.59
CA ARG A 292 -16.77 -15.39 2.00
C ARG A 292 -15.75 -15.91 1.00
N PRO A 293 -14.60 -15.22 0.85
CA PRO A 293 -13.48 -15.75 0.09
C PRO A 293 -13.09 -17.14 0.61
N LYS A 294 -12.90 -18.09 -0.31
CA LYS A 294 -12.55 -19.47 0.00
C LYS A 294 -11.09 -19.73 -0.31
N LEU A 295 -10.40 -20.40 0.61
CA LEU A 295 -9.05 -20.91 0.40
C LEU A 295 -9.10 -22.26 -0.32
N SER A 296 -7.99 -22.63 -0.96
CA SER A 296 -7.77 -23.98 -1.51
C SER A 296 -7.75 -25.04 -0.40
N ALA A 297 -8.02 -26.30 -0.77
CA ALA A 297 -7.99 -27.41 0.17
C ALA A 297 -6.58 -27.69 0.71
N GLU A 298 -5.56 -27.29 -0.06
CA GLU A 298 -4.14 -27.47 0.21
C GLU A 298 -3.54 -26.33 1.06
N CYS A 299 -4.32 -25.30 1.39
CA CYS A 299 -3.86 -24.17 2.19
C CYS A 299 -3.40 -24.61 3.58
N PRO A 300 -2.18 -24.25 4.04
CA PRO A 300 -1.70 -24.61 5.36
C PRO A 300 -2.64 -24.12 6.48
N LYS A 301 -2.86 -24.98 7.49
CA LYS A 301 -3.82 -24.72 8.57
C LYS A 301 -3.53 -23.42 9.32
N VAL A 302 -2.26 -23.09 9.50
CA VAL A 302 -1.83 -21.84 10.15
C VAL A 302 -2.29 -20.60 9.37
N ILE A 303 -2.21 -20.63 8.04
CA ILE A 303 -2.67 -19.56 7.15
C ILE A 303 -4.19 -19.47 7.16
N VAL A 304 -4.90 -20.61 7.11
CA VAL A 304 -6.36 -20.66 7.22
C VAL A 304 -6.85 -19.95 8.49
N LYS A 305 -6.17 -20.17 9.63
CA LYS A 305 -6.49 -19.48 10.90
C LYS A 305 -6.30 -17.97 10.81
N ILE A 306 -5.21 -17.51 10.19
CA ILE A 306 -4.92 -16.07 10.02
C ILE A 306 -5.97 -15.41 9.13
N VAL A 307 -6.28 -16.01 7.97
CA VAL A 307 -7.30 -15.51 7.04
C VAL A 307 -8.66 -15.40 7.72
N LYS A 308 -9.07 -16.41 8.50
CA LYS A 308 -10.32 -16.36 9.28
C LYS A 308 -10.36 -15.20 10.27
N ARG A 309 -9.24 -14.81 10.87
CA ARG A 309 -9.16 -13.65 11.78
C ARG A 309 -9.24 -12.32 11.02
N CYS A 310 -8.66 -12.24 9.82
CA CYS A 310 -8.77 -11.05 8.98
C CYS A 310 -10.20 -10.83 8.46
N LEU A 311 -10.89 -11.91 8.08
CA LEU A 311 -12.21 -11.87 7.42
C LEU A 311 -13.40 -11.91 8.40
N GLN A 312 -13.21 -11.46 9.65
CA GLN A 312 -14.31 -11.32 10.61
C GLN A 312 -15.30 -10.25 10.13
N GLN A 313 -16.60 -10.52 10.30
CA GLN A 313 -17.65 -9.55 9.98
C GLN A 313 -17.53 -8.30 10.86
N ASP A 314 -17.42 -8.50 12.17
CA ASP A 314 -17.16 -7.41 13.12
C ASP A 314 -15.69 -6.97 13.04
N ALA A 315 -15.46 -5.71 12.67
CA ALA A 315 -14.14 -5.10 12.57
C ALA A 315 -13.35 -5.12 13.90
N ASN A 316 -14.04 -5.11 15.05
CA ASN A 316 -13.42 -5.15 16.37
C ASN A 316 -12.77 -6.50 16.67
N LEU A 317 -13.29 -7.59 16.08
CA LEU A 317 -12.72 -8.93 16.22
C LEU A 317 -11.49 -9.15 15.33
N ARG A 318 -11.27 -8.26 14.35
CA ARG A 318 -10.08 -8.31 13.51
C ARG A 318 -8.85 -7.87 14.34
N PRO A 319 -7.74 -8.60 14.27
CA PRO A 319 -6.49 -8.17 14.92
C PRO A 319 -5.98 -6.87 14.31
N ARG A 320 -5.15 -6.15 15.07
CA ARG A 320 -4.42 -4.99 14.51
C ARG A 320 -3.31 -5.46 13.57
N SER A 321 -2.92 -4.63 12.61
CA SER A 321 -1.85 -4.98 11.64
C SER A 321 -0.54 -5.39 12.31
N ILE A 322 -0.17 -4.75 13.43
CA ILE A 322 1.02 -5.14 14.21
C ILE A 322 0.91 -6.53 14.84
N GLU A 323 -0.29 -6.94 15.26
CA GLU A 323 -0.54 -8.28 15.81
C GLU A 323 -0.53 -9.32 14.68
N LEU A 324 -1.07 -8.99 13.51
CA LEU A 324 -1.00 -9.83 12.32
C LEU A 324 0.43 -10.05 11.84
N LEU A 325 1.26 -9.01 11.87
CA LEU A 325 2.68 -9.14 11.55
C LEU A 325 3.36 -10.17 12.45
N LYS A 326 3.07 -10.15 13.76
CA LYS A 326 3.57 -11.17 14.68
C LYS A 326 3.07 -12.57 14.31
N LEU A 327 1.77 -12.73 14.07
CA LEU A 327 1.18 -14.03 13.72
C LEU A 327 1.76 -14.61 12.43
N LEU A 328 2.05 -13.78 11.43
CA LEU A 328 2.66 -14.24 10.18
C LEU A 328 4.13 -14.61 10.34
N ASN A 329 4.88 -13.91 11.19
CA ASN A 329 6.24 -14.32 11.55
C ASN A 329 6.24 -15.67 12.30
N ASP A 330 5.33 -15.85 13.25
CA ASP A 330 5.16 -17.13 13.96
C ASP A 330 4.77 -18.25 12.96
N ALA A 331 3.85 -17.97 12.04
CA ALA A 331 3.45 -18.90 10.99
C ALA A 331 4.59 -19.26 10.04
N LYS A 332 5.48 -18.32 9.71
CA LYS A 332 6.68 -18.59 8.89
C LYS A 332 7.61 -19.60 9.55
N LEU A 333 7.70 -19.60 10.89
CA LEU A 333 8.49 -20.58 11.62
C LEU A 333 7.82 -21.96 11.61
N GLU A 334 6.49 -22.01 11.77
CA GLU A 334 5.70 -23.26 11.71
C GLU A 334 5.80 -23.91 10.32
N LEU A 335 5.64 -23.14 9.25
CA LEU A 335 5.71 -23.63 7.87
C LEU A 335 7.08 -24.18 7.45
N LYS A 336 8.16 -23.80 8.14
CA LYS A 336 9.51 -24.33 7.88
C LYS A 336 9.79 -25.65 8.59
N GLN A 337 8.91 -26.06 9.51
CA GLN A 337 9.03 -27.29 10.30
C GLN A 337 8.19 -28.43 9.71
N GLU A 338 7.24 -28.12 8.82
CA GLU A 338 6.41 -29.08 8.07
C GLU A 338 7.10 -29.56 6.80
#